data_AF-A0A6N7AI08-F1
#
_entry.id   AF-A0A6N7AI08-F1
#
_cell.length_a   1.000
_cell.length_b   1.000
_cell.length_c   1.000
_cell.angle_alpha   90.00
_cell.angle_beta   90.00
_cell.angle_gamma   90.00
#
_symmetry.space_group_name_H-M   'P 1'
#
loop_
_entity.id
_entity.type
_entity.pdbx_description
1 polymer ?
#
loop_
_entity_poly.entity_id
_entity_poly.type
_entity_poly.pdbx_seq_one_letter_code
_entity_poly.pdbx_strand_id
1 'polypeptide(L)'
;MPCRLVDLGGTWLESRILSRTSTPPTQILTEAWHFIERTPTGVVLAEEEETHSLRWTGRWEMRHLLELGGFTVTAEYSDFHGSAPGHGRQQVWIVHRVP
;
A
#
# COMPACT_ATOMS: atom_id res chain seq x y z
N MET A 1 8.34 14.23 5.78
CA MET A 1 7.68 13.21 4.93
C MET A 1 6.85 13.95 3.89
N PRO A 2 6.72 13.45 2.64
CA PRO A 2 6.04 14.20 1.60
C PRO A 2 4.54 14.30 1.91
N CYS A 3 4.00 15.51 1.76
CA CYS A 3 2.59 15.76 1.69
C CYS A 3 2.11 15.40 0.28
N ARG A 4 1.01 14.64 0.17
CA ARG A 4 0.39 14.28 -1.11
C ARG A 4 -0.97 14.95 -1.22
N LEU A 5 -1.17 15.62 -2.36
CA LEU A 5 -2.44 16.25 -2.73
C LEU A 5 -3.14 15.42 -3.81
N VAL A 6 -4.44 15.23 -3.66
CA VAL A 6 -5.29 14.51 -4.62
C VAL A 6 -6.55 15.33 -4.90
N ASP A 7 -6.88 15.52 -6.17
CA ASP A 7 -8.17 16.10 -6.59
C ASP A 7 -9.27 15.06 -6.45
N LEU A 8 -10.35 15.40 -5.75
CA LEU A 8 -11.53 14.55 -5.60
C LEU A 8 -12.69 14.95 -6.53
N GLY A 9 -12.45 15.86 -7.48
CA GLY A 9 -13.46 16.33 -8.43
C GLY A 9 -14.30 17.48 -7.86
N GLY A 10 -13.66 18.41 -7.16
CA GLY A 10 -14.33 19.57 -6.54
C GLY A 10 -13.78 19.96 -5.18
N THR A 11 -12.99 19.07 -4.56
CA THR A 11 -12.25 19.30 -3.32
C THR A 11 -10.85 18.69 -3.46
N TRP A 12 -9.95 19.04 -2.53
CA TRP A 12 -8.58 18.57 -2.47
C TRP A 12 -8.38 17.79 -1.18
N LEU A 13 -7.86 16.57 -1.30
CA LEU A 13 -7.37 15.80 -0.16
C LEU A 13 -5.87 16.01 0.00
N GLU A 14 -5.48 16.63 1.10
CA GLU A 14 -4.11 16.63 1.61
C GLU A 14 -3.92 15.40 2.50
N SER A 15 -2.84 14.65 2.29
CA SER A 15 -2.46 13.53 3.15
C SER A 15 -0.99 13.62 3.53
N ARG A 16 -0.69 13.34 4.79
CA ARG A 16 0.66 13.38 5.34
C ARG A 16 0.89 12.22 6.29
N ILE A 17 2.03 11.55 6.13
CA ILE A 17 2.50 10.60 7.14
C ILE A 17 3.16 11.40 8.26
N LEU A 18 2.61 11.31 9.47
CA LEU A 18 3.11 11.94 10.69
C LEU A 18 4.26 11.14 11.29
N SER A 19 4.13 9.82 11.32
CA SER A 19 5.17 8.91 11.80
C SER A 19 5.14 7.59 11.04
N ARG A 20 6.28 6.91 11.01
CA ARG A 20 6.45 5.61 10.38
C ARG A 20 7.38 4.76 11.22
N THR A 21 6.91 3.61 11.65
CA THR A 21 7.70 2.64 12.42
C THR A 21 7.62 1.29 11.74
N SER A 22 8.78 0.67 11.50
CA SER A 22 8.88 -0.70 11.02
C SER A 22 9.46 -1.56 12.13
N THR A 23 8.84 -2.72 12.38
CA THR A 23 9.33 -3.75 13.29
C THR A 23 9.72 -4.98 12.45
N PRO A 24 10.97 -5.07 11.95
CA PRO A 24 11.36 -6.11 11.01
C PRO A 24 11.14 -7.55 11.50
N PRO A 25 11.40 -7.91 12.77
CA PRO A 25 11.19 -9.28 13.25
C PRO A 25 9.74 -9.77 13.15
N THR A 26 8.76 -8.88 13.23
CA THR A 26 7.33 -9.20 13.08
C THR A 26 6.78 -8.79 11.71
N GLN A 27 7.61 -8.18 10.87
CA GLN A 27 7.26 -7.65 9.54
C GLN A 27 6.08 -6.66 9.58
N ILE A 28 5.89 -5.96 10.69
CA ILE A 28 4.82 -4.97 10.83
C ILE A 28 5.38 -3.60 10.44
N LEU A 29 4.64 -2.90 9.59
CA LEU A 29 4.80 -1.48 9.32
C LEU A 29 3.56 -0.76 9.85
N THR A 30 3.79 0.25 10.69
CA THR A 30 2.74 1.12 11.22
C THR A 30 3.03 2.56 10.82
N GLU A 31 2.02 3.26 10.33
CA GLU A 31 2.07 4.65 9.92
C GLU A 31 0.92 5.43 10.57
N ALA A 32 1.23 6.57 11.17
CA ALA A 32 0.22 7.55 11.55
C ALA A 32 0.04 8.52 10.38
N TRP A 33 -1.19 8.68 9.94
CA TRP A 33 -1.61 9.51 8.82
C TRP A 33 -2.46 10.67 9.31
N HIS A 34 -2.33 11.80 8.64
CA HIS A 34 -3.18 12.97 8.79
C HIS A 34 -3.75 13.32 7.42
N PHE A 35 -5.07 13.45 7.37
CA PHE A 35 -5.85 13.73 6.17
C PHE A 35 -6.60 15.05 6.37
N ILE A 36 -6.58 15.92 5.38
CA ILE A 36 -7.36 17.16 5.36
C ILE A 36 -8.05 17.28 4.02
N GLU A 37 -9.38 17.30 4.02
CA GLU A 37 -10.15 17.67 2.84
C GLU A 37 -10.40 19.18 2.83
N ARG A 38 -10.13 19.83 1.69
CA ARG A 38 -10.31 21.26 1.50
C ARG A 38 -11.09 21.55 0.24
N THR A 39 -11.88 22.61 0.26
CA THR A 39 -12.40 23.23 -0.96
C THR A 39 -11.26 23.83 -1.81
N PRO A 40 -11.49 24.17 -3.10
CA PRO A 40 -10.50 24.84 -3.94
C PRO A 40 -10.07 26.22 -3.41
N THR A 41 -10.90 26.85 -2.57
CA THR A 41 -10.60 28.14 -1.92
C THR A 41 -9.86 27.98 -0.59
N GLY A 42 -9.56 26.75 -0.17
CA GLY A 42 -8.75 26.45 1.01
C GLY A 42 -9.54 26.21 2.30
N VAL A 43 -10.88 26.34 2.27
CA VAL A 43 -11.75 26.02 3.42
C VAL A 43 -11.67 24.52 3.74
N VAL A 44 -11.35 24.18 4.99
CA VAL A 44 -11.31 22.79 5.47
C VAL A 44 -12.75 22.28 5.61
N LEU A 45 -13.01 21.11 5.00
CA LEU A 45 -14.29 20.41 5.09
C LEU A 45 -14.23 19.27 6.11
N ALA A 46 -13.10 18.55 6.15
CA ALA A 46 -12.87 17.44 7.07
C ALA A 46 -11.37 17.34 7.41
N GLU A 47 -11.07 16.82 8.59
CA GLU A 47 -9.71 16.60 9.08
C GLU A 47 -9.69 15.36 9.98
N GLU A 48 -8.80 14.42 9.69
CA GLU A 48 -8.74 13.12 10.34
C GLU A 48 -7.30 12.68 10.58
N GLU A 49 -7.06 12.05 11.73
CA GLU A 49 -5.83 11.32 12.00
C GLU A 49 -6.13 9.83 12.14
N GLU A 50 -5.40 8.99 11.42
CA GLU A 50 -5.58 7.54 11.44
C GLU A 50 -4.26 6.81 11.62
N THR A 51 -4.31 5.63 12.22
CA THR A 51 -3.15 4.73 12.27
C THR A 51 -3.39 3.53 11.38
N HIS A 52 -2.58 3.38 10.34
CA HIS A 52 -2.61 2.23 9.44
C HIS A 52 -1.49 1.27 9.83
N SER A 53 -1.81 -0.01 9.91
CA SER A 53 -0.83 -1.06 10.15
C SER A 53 -0.99 -2.16 9.11
N LEU A 54 0.14 -2.61 8.56
CA LEU A 54 0.20 -3.72 7.63
C LEU A 54 1.31 -4.67 8.03
N ARG A 55 1.15 -5.95 7.68
CA ARG A 55 2.26 -6.92 7.68
C ARG A 55 2.77 -7.06 6.27
N TRP A 56 4.01 -6.64 6.02
CA TRP A 56 4.64 -6.77 4.71
C TRP A 56 5.27 -8.15 4.56
N THR A 57 5.39 -8.63 3.33
CA THR A 57 6.03 -9.91 3.01
C THR A 57 6.94 -9.73 1.80
N GLY A 58 8.05 -10.46 1.76
CA GLY A 58 8.94 -10.50 0.60
C GLY A 58 8.38 -11.41 -0.51
N ARG A 59 8.89 -11.25 -1.74
CA ARG A 59 8.41 -12.04 -2.89
C ARG A 59 8.57 -13.56 -2.70
N TRP A 60 9.69 -13.99 -2.11
CA TRP A 60 9.95 -15.40 -1.82
C TRP A 60 8.98 -15.98 -0.79
N GLU A 61 8.71 -15.24 0.28
CA GLU A 61 7.77 -15.64 1.32
C GLU A 61 6.34 -15.66 0.77
N MET A 62 5.91 -14.63 0.04
CA MET A 62 4.57 -14.59 -0.58
C MET A 62 4.35 -15.78 -1.53
N ARG A 63 5.37 -16.13 -2.35
CA ARG A 63 5.32 -17.33 -3.20
C ARG A 63 5.10 -18.60 -2.39
N HIS A 64 5.84 -18.75 -1.29
CA HIS A 64 5.69 -19.91 -0.41
C HIS A 64 4.30 -19.95 0.27
N LEU A 65 3.78 -18.80 0.71
CA LEU A 65 2.45 -18.71 1.30
C LEU A 65 1.33 -19.04 0.30
N LEU A 66 1.49 -18.64 -0.97
CA LEU A 66 0.56 -19.01 -2.04
C LEU A 66 0.56 -20.52 -2.28
N GLU A 67 1.75 -21.13 -2.35
CA GLU A 67 1.90 -22.58 -2.48
C GLU A 67 1.22 -23.33 -1.33
N LEU A 68 1.49 -22.93 -0.08
CA LEU A 68 0.82 -23.49 1.10
C LEU A 68 -0.70 -23.27 1.08
N GLY A 69 -1.16 -22.19 0.47
CA GLY A 69 -2.58 -21.90 0.28
C GLY A 69 -3.26 -22.72 -0.81
N GLY A 70 -2.53 -23.64 -1.48
CA GLY A 70 -3.06 -24.42 -2.58
C GLY A 70 -3.16 -23.62 -3.87
N PHE A 71 -2.25 -22.68 -4.09
CA PHE A 71 -2.14 -21.92 -5.34
C PHE A 71 -0.81 -22.21 -6.02
N THR A 72 -0.84 -22.24 -7.36
CA THR A 72 0.36 -22.24 -8.18
C THR A 72 0.51 -20.87 -8.85
N VAL A 73 1.73 -20.33 -8.79
CA VAL A 73 2.06 -19.02 -9.37
C VAL A 73 2.34 -19.17 -10.86
N THR A 74 1.57 -18.47 -11.68
CA THR A 74 1.72 -18.45 -13.15
C THR A 74 2.55 -17.26 -13.63
N ALA A 75 2.44 -16.11 -12.94
CA ALA A 75 3.24 -14.93 -13.26
C ALA A 75 3.40 -14.00 -12.04
N GLU A 76 4.44 -13.18 -12.11
CA GLU A 76 4.77 -12.17 -11.11
C GLU A 76 5.17 -10.87 -11.81
N TYR A 77 4.62 -9.74 -11.36
CA TYR A 77 4.88 -8.42 -11.92
C TYR A 77 5.15 -7.37 -10.83
N SER A 78 5.64 -6.21 -11.27
CA SER A 78 5.94 -5.05 -10.42
C SER A 78 4.98 -3.86 -10.57
N ASP A 79 3.98 -4.01 -11.44
CA ASP A 79 2.85 -3.10 -11.67
C ASP A 79 1.74 -3.84 -12.43
N PHE A 80 0.64 -3.13 -12.73
CA PHE A 80 -0.47 -3.65 -13.54
C PHE A 80 -0.22 -3.60 -15.06
N HIS A 81 0.93 -3.09 -15.51
CA HIS A 81 1.31 -3.05 -16.93
C HIS A 81 2.23 -4.21 -17.33
N GLY A 82 2.54 -5.12 -16.40
CA GLY A 82 3.34 -6.31 -16.66
C GLY A 82 4.85 -6.11 -16.55
N SER A 83 5.31 -5.05 -15.89
CA SER A 83 6.75 -4.84 -15.66
C SER A 83 7.36 -5.98 -14.85
N ALA A 84 8.62 -6.31 -15.14
CA ALA A 84 9.34 -7.39 -14.46
C ALA A 84 9.42 -7.19 -12.94
N PRO A 85 9.44 -8.27 -12.13
CA PRO A 85 9.59 -8.17 -10.67
C PRO A 85 10.83 -7.36 -10.25
N GLY A 86 10.68 -6.55 -9.20
CA GLY A 86 11.76 -5.71 -8.71
C GLY A 86 11.71 -5.45 -7.21
N HIS A 87 12.87 -5.17 -6.62
CA HIS A 87 13.00 -4.75 -5.22
C HIS A 87 12.31 -3.40 -4.98
N GLY A 88 11.59 -3.27 -3.86
CA GLY A 88 10.88 -2.05 -3.49
C GLY A 88 9.70 -1.68 -4.41
N ARG A 89 9.34 -2.53 -5.38
CA ARG A 89 8.19 -2.35 -6.26
C ARG A 89 6.97 -3.12 -5.75
N GLN A 90 5.80 -2.84 -6.32
CA GLN A 90 4.57 -3.57 -6.02
C GLN A 90 4.74 -5.07 -6.31
N GLN A 91 3.96 -5.91 -5.65
CA GLN A 91 3.93 -7.36 -5.90
C GLN A 91 2.55 -7.71 -6.46
N VAL A 92 2.48 -7.94 -7.78
CA VAL A 92 1.26 -8.38 -8.46
C VAL A 92 1.44 -9.85 -8.85
N TRP A 93 0.52 -10.70 -8.42
CA TRP A 93 0.61 -12.15 -8.59
C TRP A 93 -0.55 -12.65 -9.44
N ILE A 94 -0.23 -13.46 -10.45
CA ILE A 94 -1.23 -14.24 -11.19
C ILE A 94 -1.12 -15.68 -10.70
N VAL A 95 -2.21 -16.20 -10.16
CA VAL A 95 -2.26 -17.53 -9.55
C VAL A 95 -3.48 -18.29 -10.01
N HIS A 96 -3.37 -19.62 -9.99
CA HIS A 96 -4.52 -20.51 -10.12
C HIS A 96 -4.58 -21.43 -8.90
N ARG A 97 -5.81 -21.77 -8.49
CA ARG A 97 -6.04 -22.72 -7.40
C ARG A 97 -5.72 -24.12 -7.89
N VAL A 98 -5.00 -24.88 -7.08
CA VAL A 98 -4.77 -26.31 -7.29
C VAL A 98 -6.10 -27.04 -7.05
N PRO A 99 -6.48 -28.01 -7.92
CA PRO A 99 -7.70 -28.80 -7.77
C PRO A 99 -7.84 -29.46 -6.40
#